data_AF-A0A512TMB2-F1
#
_entry.id   AF-A0A512TMB2-F1
#
_cell.length_a   1.000
_cell.length_b   1.000
_cell.length_c   1.000
_cell.angle_alpha   90.00
_cell.angle_beta   90.00
_cell.angle_gamma   90.00
#
_symmetry.space_group_name_H-M   'P 1'
#
loop_
_entity.id
_entity.type
_entity.pdbx_description
1 polymer ?
#
loop_
_entity_poly.entity_id
_entity_poly.type
_entity_poly.pdbx_seq_one_letter_code
_entity_poly.pdbx_strand_id
1 'polypeptide(L)'
;MNAILPTSIVELTKSIIFEVVDSQHTGLLGVSVLLMIWTSSSAFRAVIKGVNKAYSFKENRSFIKRSIISMIGIILLALIILLALAMLVFGNVIGAYIISRIPFYKIIIFLWNMFRYAFVFIVMIFIFALIYMFAPAKRLKLKEVIPGSVFSTIGWIGVSFGFSFYINNFGNYSRFYGSLGAVFILMTWLFLISMIFILGVEINCVMSQIKYKSVNNEY
;
A
#
# COMPACT_ATOMS: atom_id res chain seq x y z
N MET A 1 -36.76 -21.10 4.26
CA MET A 1 -35.35 -21.11 4.72
C MET A 1 -35.18 -20.23 5.97
N ASN A 2 -36.07 -20.40 6.98
CA ASN A 2 -36.20 -19.52 8.17
C ASN A 2 -35.93 -20.27 9.50
N ALA A 3 -35.12 -21.33 9.50
CA ALA A 3 -35.08 -22.27 10.63
C ALA A 3 -33.70 -22.45 11.29
N ILE A 4 -32.74 -21.53 11.11
CA ILE A 4 -31.40 -21.68 11.69
C ILE A 4 -30.91 -20.42 12.45
N LEU A 5 -31.58 -19.28 12.31
CA LEU A 5 -31.21 -18.05 13.01
C LEU A 5 -32.26 -17.71 14.08
N PRO A 6 -31.87 -17.58 15.36
CA PRO A 6 -32.74 -17.06 16.42
C PRO A 6 -33.40 -15.75 15.98
N THR A 7 -34.70 -15.63 16.20
CA THR A 7 -35.50 -14.46 15.80
C THR A 7 -34.91 -13.15 16.32
N SER A 8 -34.33 -13.16 17.52
CA SER A 8 -33.65 -12.01 18.13
C SER A 8 -32.45 -11.52 17.32
N ILE A 9 -31.70 -12.41 16.66
CA ILE A 9 -30.55 -12.04 15.81
C ILE A 9 -31.05 -11.41 14.51
N VAL A 10 -32.14 -11.93 13.96
CA VAL A 10 -32.78 -11.38 12.75
C VAL A 10 -33.36 -9.99 13.04
N GLU A 11 -33.98 -9.79 14.20
CA GLU A 11 -34.51 -8.51 14.64
C GLU A 11 -33.41 -7.49 14.95
N LEU A 12 -32.35 -7.88 15.67
CA LEU A 12 -31.20 -7.01 15.92
C LEU A 12 -30.51 -6.57 14.62
N THR A 13 -30.30 -7.51 13.70
CA THR A 13 -29.65 -7.22 12.41
C THR A 13 -30.55 -6.33 11.56
N LYS A 14 -31.87 -6.58 11.52
CA LYS A 14 -32.83 -5.70 10.85
C LYS A 14 -32.85 -4.31 11.48
N SER A 15 -32.85 -4.21 12.80
CA SER A 15 -32.88 -2.92 13.50
C SER A 15 -31.62 -2.11 13.22
N ILE A 16 -30.44 -2.73 13.24
CA ILE A 16 -29.18 -2.05 12.90
C ILE A 16 -29.17 -1.62 11.42
N ILE A 17 -29.65 -2.47 10.50
CA ILE A 17 -29.71 -2.11 9.08
C ILE A 17 -30.70 -0.96 8.85
N PHE A 18 -31.91 -1.02 9.42
CA PHE A 18 -32.89 0.06 9.32
C PHE A 18 -32.38 1.33 9.99
N GLU A 19 -31.72 1.25 11.15
CA GLU A 19 -31.17 2.42 11.82
C GLU A 19 -30.03 3.06 11.02
N VAL A 20 -29.14 2.27 10.39
CA VAL A 20 -28.06 2.78 9.53
C VAL A 20 -28.58 3.32 8.19
N VAL A 21 -29.64 2.72 7.63
CA VAL A 21 -30.21 3.10 6.32
C VAL A 21 -31.18 4.28 6.43
N ASP A 22 -32.00 4.32 7.48
CA ASP A 22 -33.06 5.31 7.70
C ASP A 22 -32.54 6.51 8.52
N SER A 23 -31.63 6.26 9.47
CA SER A 23 -30.91 7.33 10.19
C SER A 23 -29.62 7.68 9.45
N GLN A 24 -29.76 8.26 8.26
CA GLN A 24 -28.64 8.86 7.52
C GLN A 24 -28.10 10.06 8.31
N HIS A 25 -27.27 9.80 9.31
CA HIS A 25 -26.43 10.80 9.95
C HIS A 25 -25.28 11.11 8.99
N THR A 26 -25.58 11.73 7.86
CA THR A 26 -24.63 12.13 6.82
C THR A 26 -23.48 12.95 7.42
N GLY A 27 -23.75 13.67 8.52
CA GLY A 27 -22.75 14.35 9.35
C GLY A 27 -21.75 13.41 10.06
N LEU A 28 -22.21 12.33 10.71
CA LEU A 28 -21.32 11.40 11.41
C LEU A 28 -20.41 10.63 10.44
N LEU A 29 -20.92 10.23 9.29
CA LEU A 29 -20.10 9.58 8.25
C LEU A 29 -19.02 10.52 7.73
N GLY A 30 -19.37 11.78 7.41
CA GLY A 30 -18.41 12.78 6.99
C GLY A 30 -17.32 13.06 8.04
N VAL A 31 -17.72 13.23 9.30
CA VAL A 31 -16.78 13.45 10.42
C VAL A 31 -15.87 12.24 10.63
N SER A 32 -16.39 11.01 10.55
CA SER A 32 -15.59 9.79 10.71
C SER A 32 -14.55 9.64 9.61
N VAL A 33 -14.92 9.92 8.35
CA VAL A 33 -13.98 9.90 7.22
C VAL A 33 -12.91 10.97 7.37
N LEU A 34 -13.27 12.18 7.78
CA LEU A 34 -12.29 13.26 8.02
C LEU A 34 -11.33 12.92 9.15
N LEU A 35 -11.83 12.38 10.27
CA LEU A 35 -11.00 11.93 11.39
C LEU A 35 -10.08 10.76 11.00
N MET A 36 -10.56 9.83 10.17
CA MET A 36 -9.76 8.74 9.64
C MET A 36 -8.63 9.25 8.75
N ILE A 37 -8.92 10.17 7.82
CA ILE A 37 -7.93 10.81 6.96
C ILE A 37 -6.91 11.58 7.81
N TRP A 38 -7.38 12.33 8.82
CA TRP A 38 -6.51 13.08 9.71
C TRP A 38 -5.56 12.18 10.51
N THR A 39 -6.09 11.14 11.15
CA THR A 39 -5.30 10.20 11.95
C THR A 39 -4.30 9.44 11.08
N SER A 40 -4.75 8.96 9.92
CA SER A 40 -3.89 8.27 8.96
C SER A 40 -2.77 9.17 8.44
N SER A 41 -3.03 10.49 8.26
CA SER A 41 -2.02 11.45 7.79
C SER A 41 -0.76 11.50 8.67
N SER A 42 -0.88 11.13 9.95
CA SER A 42 0.28 11.02 10.85
C SER A 42 1.30 9.97 10.39
N ALA A 43 0.86 8.84 9.83
CA ALA A 43 1.74 7.79 9.32
C ALA A 43 2.54 8.27 8.11
N PHE A 44 1.88 8.92 7.15
CA PHE A 44 2.57 9.46 5.97
C PHE A 44 3.50 10.64 6.34
N ARG A 45 3.16 11.41 7.38
CA ARG A 45 4.06 12.42 7.94
C ARG A 45 5.37 11.82 8.47
N ALA A 46 5.38 10.58 8.95
CA ALA A 46 6.60 9.87 9.35
C ALA A 46 7.42 9.45 8.11
N VAL A 47 6.75 8.99 7.05
CA VAL A 47 7.38 8.70 5.75
C VAL A 47 8.11 9.93 5.20
N ILE A 48 7.44 11.09 5.15
CA ILE A 48 8.05 12.37 4.72
C ILE A 48 9.30 12.68 5.54
N LYS A 49 9.23 12.51 6.87
CA LYS A 49 10.38 12.76 7.76
C LYS A 49 11.55 11.80 7.45
N GLY A 50 11.26 10.52 7.20
CA GLY A 50 12.27 9.52 6.81
C GLY A 50 12.91 9.85 5.47
N VAL A 51 12.11 10.18 4.46
CA VAL A 51 12.59 10.55 3.12
C VAL A 51 13.44 11.82 3.16
N ASN A 52 12.98 12.86 3.85
CA ASN A 52 13.75 14.10 4.00
C ASN A 52 15.08 13.86 4.73
N LYS A 53 15.10 12.97 5.73
CA LYS A 53 16.33 12.60 6.44
C LYS A 53 17.31 11.89 5.51
N ALA A 54 16.85 10.94 4.69
CA ALA A 54 17.69 10.24 3.72
C ALA A 54 18.30 11.19 2.68
N TYR A 55 17.50 12.13 2.14
CA TYR A 55 18.01 13.17 1.24
C TYR A 55 18.75 14.31 1.93
N SER A 56 18.88 14.30 3.27
CA SER A 56 19.42 15.42 4.07
C SER A 56 18.77 16.78 3.75
N PHE A 57 17.49 16.78 3.37
CA PHE A 57 16.74 18.00 3.08
C PHE A 57 16.20 18.62 4.37
N LYS A 58 16.48 19.92 4.56
CA LYS A 58 15.81 20.72 5.60
C LYS A 58 14.35 20.93 5.20
N GLU A 59 13.43 20.59 6.10
CA GLU A 59 12.00 20.77 5.88
C GLU A 59 11.64 22.25 6.08
N ASN A 60 11.46 22.96 4.97
CA ASN A 60 11.10 24.38 4.96
C ASN A 60 9.59 24.60 4.69
N ARG A 61 8.78 23.54 4.54
CA ARG A 61 7.35 23.66 4.23
C ARG A 61 6.53 23.92 5.50
N SER A 62 5.51 24.77 5.36
CA SER A 62 4.47 24.97 6.38
C SER A 62 3.76 23.65 6.73
N PHE A 63 3.36 23.50 8.00
CA PHE A 63 2.61 22.34 8.52
C PHE A 63 1.38 22.00 7.67
N ILE A 64 0.68 23.01 7.14
CA ILE A 64 -0.52 22.83 6.32
C ILE A 64 -0.18 22.15 4.98
N LYS A 65 0.86 22.63 4.28
CA LYS A 65 1.31 22.03 3.00
C LYS A 65 1.75 20.58 3.21
N ARG A 66 2.45 20.28 4.31
CA ARG A 66 2.87 18.92 4.66
C ARG A 66 1.68 17.99 4.96
N SER A 67 0.67 18.48 5.67
CA SER A 67 -0.54 17.69 5.96
C SER A 67 -1.34 17.40 4.69
N ILE A 68 -1.49 18.36 3.77
CA ILE A 68 -2.17 18.13 2.47
C ILE A 68 -1.45 17.05 1.65
N ILE A 69 -0.11 17.14 1.53
CA ILE A 69 0.68 16.12 0.81
C ILE A 69 0.52 14.75 1.46
N SER A 70 0.46 14.70 2.79
CA SER A 70 0.26 13.46 3.55
C SER A 70 -1.12 12.85 3.30
N MET A 71 -2.17 13.68 3.24
CA MET A 71 -3.52 13.23 2.91
C MET A 71 -3.60 12.68 1.48
N ILE A 72 -3.02 13.38 0.51
CA ILE A 72 -2.96 12.91 -0.88
C ILE A 72 -2.20 11.58 -0.97
N GLY A 73 -1.08 11.45 -0.26
CA GLY A 73 -0.30 10.21 -0.20
C GLY A 73 -1.10 9.00 0.31
N ILE A 74 -2.00 9.22 1.28
CA ILE A 74 -2.87 8.16 1.81
C ILE A 74 -4.01 7.84 0.86
N ILE A 75 -4.61 8.85 0.23
CA ILE A 75 -5.65 8.63 -0.78
C ILE A 75 -5.08 7.80 -1.93
N LEU A 76 -3.86 8.13 -2.38
CA LEU A 76 -3.14 7.32 -3.36
C LEU A 76 -2.96 5.89 -2.83
N LEU A 77 -2.38 5.71 -1.63
CA LEU A 77 -2.20 4.39 -1.01
C LEU A 77 -3.51 3.56 -0.97
N ALA A 78 -4.62 4.18 -0.58
CA ALA A 78 -5.93 3.55 -0.50
C ALA A 78 -6.45 3.16 -1.90
N LEU A 79 -6.36 4.06 -2.88
CA LEU A 79 -6.75 3.79 -4.28
C LEU A 79 -6.03 2.57 -4.83
N ILE A 80 -4.76 2.38 -4.47
CA ILE A 80 -3.93 1.27 -4.91
C ILE A 80 -4.38 -0.04 -4.30
N ILE A 81 -4.63 -0.05 -2.99
CA ILE A 81 -5.13 -1.24 -2.31
C ILE A 81 -6.46 -1.65 -2.95
N LEU A 82 -7.33 -0.69 -3.24
CA LEU A 82 -8.60 -0.93 -3.93
C LEU A 82 -8.39 -1.45 -5.36
N LEU A 83 -7.52 -0.83 -6.16
CA LEU A 83 -7.22 -1.28 -7.52
C LEU A 83 -6.58 -2.67 -7.53
N ALA A 84 -5.65 -2.95 -6.63
CA ALA A 84 -4.99 -4.24 -6.51
C ALA A 84 -5.99 -5.34 -6.11
N LEU A 85 -6.85 -5.07 -5.11
CA LEU A 85 -7.91 -5.99 -4.71
C LEU A 85 -8.92 -6.20 -5.83
N ALA A 86 -9.35 -5.13 -6.49
CA ALA A 86 -10.26 -5.20 -7.63
C ALA A 86 -9.66 -6.06 -8.75
N MET A 87 -8.41 -5.80 -9.15
CA MET A 87 -7.71 -6.62 -10.15
C MET A 87 -7.55 -8.08 -9.72
N LEU A 88 -7.24 -8.35 -8.44
CA LEU A 88 -7.05 -9.71 -7.95
C LEU A 88 -8.37 -10.49 -7.93
N VAL A 89 -9.43 -9.88 -7.41
CA VAL A 89 -10.77 -10.47 -7.26
C VAL A 89 -11.48 -10.54 -8.62
N PHE A 90 -11.69 -9.41 -9.29
CA PHE A 90 -12.37 -9.37 -10.58
C PHE A 90 -11.54 -10.01 -11.69
N GLY A 91 -10.22 -9.93 -11.63
CA GLY A 91 -9.36 -10.62 -12.61
C GLY A 91 -9.56 -12.14 -12.59
N ASN A 92 -9.81 -12.73 -11.41
CA ASN A 92 -10.13 -14.16 -11.30
C ASN A 92 -11.51 -14.48 -11.86
N VAL A 93 -12.51 -13.67 -11.55
CA VAL A 93 -13.89 -13.86 -12.02
C VAL A 93 -14.00 -13.68 -13.54
N ILE A 94 -13.45 -12.59 -14.08
CA ILE A 94 -13.43 -12.27 -15.51
C ILE A 94 -12.63 -13.32 -16.27
N GLY A 95 -11.48 -13.72 -15.73
CA GLY A 95 -10.70 -14.83 -16.25
C GLY A 95 -11.58 -16.07 -16.38
N ALA A 96 -12.13 -16.57 -15.27
CA ALA A 96 -12.95 -17.78 -15.25
C ALA A 96 -14.14 -17.73 -16.24
N TYR A 97 -14.77 -16.57 -16.40
CA TYR A 97 -15.90 -16.39 -17.31
C TYR A 97 -15.51 -16.49 -18.79
N ILE A 98 -14.43 -15.80 -19.20
CA ILE A 98 -13.90 -15.83 -20.58
C ILE A 98 -13.39 -17.23 -20.95
N ILE A 99 -12.80 -17.93 -19.99
CA ILE A 99 -12.18 -19.26 -20.14
C ILE A 99 -13.21 -20.36 -20.43
N SER A 100 -14.45 -20.23 -19.96
CA SER A 100 -15.51 -21.24 -20.14
C SER A 100 -16.00 -21.41 -21.58
N ARG A 101 -15.60 -20.53 -22.50
CA ARG A 101 -16.15 -20.46 -23.87
C ARG A 101 -15.13 -20.75 -24.98
N ILE A 102 -13.83 -20.93 -24.68
CA ILE A 102 -12.77 -20.93 -25.71
C ILE A 102 -11.88 -22.20 -25.60
N PRO A 103 -11.64 -22.93 -26.70
CA PRO A 103 -10.61 -23.98 -26.75
C PRO A 103 -9.20 -23.34 -26.65
N PHE A 104 -8.24 -23.97 -25.96
CA PHE A 104 -6.94 -23.41 -25.50
C PHE A 104 -6.93 -22.65 -24.16
N TYR A 105 -7.85 -22.99 -23.25
CA TYR A 105 -8.00 -22.38 -21.93
C TYR A 105 -6.69 -22.23 -21.11
N LYS A 106 -5.78 -23.22 -21.16
CA LYS A 106 -4.51 -23.18 -20.37
C LYS A 106 -3.55 -22.07 -20.80
N ILE A 107 -3.38 -21.84 -22.11
CA ILE A 107 -2.47 -20.80 -22.63
C ILE A 107 -3.02 -19.41 -22.29
N ILE A 108 -4.34 -19.22 -22.44
CA ILE A 108 -5.01 -17.95 -22.17
C ILE A 108 -4.95 -17.62 -20.67
N ILE A 109 -5.14 -18.61 -19.79
CA ILE A 109 -4.97 -18.44 -18.33
C ILE A 109 -3.55 -17.97 -18.00
N PHE A 110 -2.54 -18.62 -18.58
CA PHE A 110 -1.15 -18.30 -18.29
C PHE A 110 -0.83 -16.84 -18.69
N LEU A 111 -1.20 -16.44 -19.91
CA LEU A 111 -1.00 -15.08 -20.40
C LEU A 111 -1.77 -14.04 -19.56
N TRP A 112 -3.02 -14.34 -19.19
CA TRP A 112 -3.84 -13.46 -18.37
C TRP A 112 -3.26 -13.26 -16.97
N ASN A 113 -2.81 -14.34 -16.33
CA ASN A 113 -2.16 -14.26 -15.02
C ASN A 113 -0.85 -13.49 -15.11
N MET A 114 -0.03 -13.76 -16.13
CA MET A 114 1.22 -13.02 -16.36
C MET A 114 0.97 -11.52 -16.51
N PHE A 115 -0.01 -11.12 -17.32
CA PHE A 115 -0.41 -9.72 -17.48
C PHE A 115 -0.87 -9.11 -16.16
N ARG A 116 -1.69 -9.83 -15.38
CA ARG A 116 -2.19 -9.35 -14.08
C ARG A 116 -1.06 -9.07 -13.09
N TYR A 117 -0.13 -10.01 -12.92
CA TYR A 117 1.00 -9.83 -12.01
C TYR A 117 1.94 -8.71 -12.51
N ALA A 118 2.19 -8.63 -13.82
CA ALA A 118 2.97 -7.54 -14.40
C ALA A 118 2.32 -6.17 -14.17
N PHE A 119 0.99 -6.08 -14.31
CA PHE A 119 0.25 -4.86 -14.06
C PHE A 119 0.37 -4.40 -12.60
N VAL A 120 0.17 -5.32 -11.64
CA VAL A 120 0.35 -5.01 -10.20
C VAL A 120 1.78 -4.55 -9.91
N PHE A 121 2.78 -5.20 -10.52
CA PHE A 121 4.18 -4.84 -10.36
C PHE A 121 4.49 -3.43 -10.89
N ILE A 122 3.99 -3.08 -12.09
CA ILE A 122 4.16 -1.74 -12.68
C ILE A 122 3.46 -0.68 -11.84
N VAL A 123 2.25 -0.97 -11.38
CA VAL A 123 1.50 -0.09 -10.49
C VAL A 123 2.31 0.17 -9.22
N MET A 124 2.84 -0.87 -8.55
CA MET A 124 3.72 -0.72 -7.38
C MET A 124 4.92 0.20 -7.63
N ILE A 125 5.61 0.04 -8.75
CA ILE A 125 6.75 0.91 -9.11
C ILE A 125 6.29 2.37 -9.25
N PHE A 126 5.20 2.59 -9.99
CA PHE A 126 4.65 3.93 -10.21
C PHE A 126 4.34 4.65 -8.90
N ILE A 127 3.83 3.91 -7.91
CA ILE A 127 3.46 4.45 -6.61
C ILE A 127 4.69 4.81 -5.79
N PHE A 128 5.66 3.90 -5.67
CA PHE A 128 6.89 4.25 -4.98
C PHE A 128 7.56 5.44 -5.65
N ALA A 129 7.48 5.56 -6.99
CA ALA A 129 7.98 6.71 -7.71
C ALA A 129 7.21 7.99 -7.33
N LEU A 130 5.87 7.96 -7.28
CA LEU A 130 5.07 9.09 -6.82
C LEU A 130 5.41 9.49 -5.38
N ILE A 131 5.50 8.53 -4.46
CA ILE A 131 5.84 8.78 -3.07
C ILE A 131 7.24 9.41 -3.00
N TYR A 132 8.24 8.83 -3.67
CA TYR A 132 9.59 9.37 -3.67
C TYR A 132 9.71 10.73 -4.35
N MET A 133 8.82 11.03 -5.30
CA MET A 133 8.81 12.32 -6.00
C MET A 133 8.13 13.42 -5.18
N PHE A 134 7.05 13.10 -4.47
CA PHE A 134 6.21 14.09 -3.77
C PHE A 134 6.46 14.19 -2.27
N ALA A 135 6.93 13.12 -1.62
CA ALA A 135 7.27 13.13 -0.20
C ALA A 135 8.39 14.13 0.16
N PRO A 136 9.52 14.24 -0.58
CA PRO A 136 10.60 15.13 -0.17
C PRO A 136 10.22 16.60 -0.28
N ALA A 137 10.89 17.43 0.53
CA ALA A 137 10.72 18.89 0.55
C ALA A 137 11.06 19.57 -0.79
N LYS A 138 11.97 18.97 -1.57
CA LYS A 138 12.28 19.36 -2.96
C LYS A 138 11.61 18.41 -3.94
N ARG A 139 11.13 18.95 -5.08
CA ARG A 139 10.58 18.14 -6.17
C ARG A 139 11.73 17.43 -6.89
N LEU A 140 11.65 16.11 -6.98
CA LEU A 140 12.57 15.29 -7.76
C LEU A 140 11.98 15.01 -9.15
N LYS A 141 12.82 14.66 -10.12
CA LYS A 141 12.34 14.25 -11.45
C LYS A 141 12.01 12.75 -11.44
N LEU A 142 11.05 12.33 -12.27
CA LEU A 142 10.66 10.91 -12.39
C LEU A 142 11.87 9.99 -12.64
N LYS A 143 12.81 10.43 -13.49
CA LYS A 143 14.03 9.67 -13.83
C LYS A 143 14.97 9.43 -12.64
N GLU A 144 14.91 10.26 -11.61
CA GLU A 144 15.78 10.16 -10.43
C GLU A 144 15.22 9.20 -9.38
N VAL A 145 13.91 8.94 -9.41
CA VAL A 145 13.22 8.11 -8.40
C VAL A 145 12.98 6.68 -8.84
N ILE A 146 12.93 6.42 -10.17
CA ILE A 146 12.67 5.10 -10.75
C ILE A 146 13.60 3.99 -10.19
N PRO A 147 14.94 4.17 -10.11
CA PRO A 147 15.83 3.08 -9.68
C PRO A 147 15.48 2.54 -8.29
N GLY A 148 15.29 3.44 -7.32
CA GLY A 148 14.90 3.11 -5.96
C GLY A 148 13.47 2.60 -5.85
N SER A 149 12.55 3.06 -6.72
CA SER A 149 11.18 2.54 -6.77
C SER A 149 11.13 1.09 -7.24
N VAL A 150 11.92 0.74 -8.25
CA VAL A 150 12.07 -0.64 -8.72
C VAL A 150 12.68 -1.51 -7.63
N PHE A 151 13.77 -1.06 -7.00
CA PHE A 151 14.38 -1.77 -5.87
C PHE A 151 13.38 -2.01 -4.74
N SER A 152 12.58 -1.01 -4.40
CA SER A 152 11.61 -1.11 -3.31
C SER A 152 10.45 -2.04 -3.63
N THR A 153 9.96 -2.06 -4.88
CA THR A 153 8.96 -3.03 -5.31
C THR A 153 9.49 -4.46 -5.21
N ILE A 154 10.70 -4.71 -5.72
CA ILE A 154 11.32 -6.05 -5.67
C ILE A 154 11.55 -6.48 -4.22
N GLY A 155 12.14 -5.60 -3.41
CA GLY A 155 12.38 -5.85 -1.99
C GLY A 155 11.08 -6.11 -1.23
N TRP A 156 10.03 -5.32 -1.48
CA TRP A 156 8.72 -5.50 -0.86
C TRP A 156 8.16 -6.90 -1.14
N ILE A 157 8.17 -7.32 -2.41
CA ILE A 157 7.67 -8.64 -2.81
C ILE A 157 8.53 -9.74 -2.20
N GLY A 158 9.85 -9.61 -2.28
CA GLY A 158 10.80 -10.59 -1.74
C GLY A 158 10.65 -10.77 -0.22
N VAL A 159 10.58 -9.67 0.53
CA VAL A 159 10.36 -9.71 1.98
C VAL A 159 8.96 -10.22 2.31
N SER A 160 7.92 -9.83 1.58
CA SER A 160 6.57 -10.33 1.85
C SER A 160 6.48 -11.85 1.65
N PHE A 161 7.09 -12.35 0.58
CA PHE A 161 7.15 -13.79 0.31
C PHE A 161 8.01 -14.54 1.34
N GLY A 162 9.21 -14.03 1.62
CA GLY A 162 10.12 -14.63 2.61
C GLY A 162 9.55 -14.60 4.02
N PHE A 163 8.89 -13.52 4.41
CA PHE A 163 8.23 -13.39 5.71
C PHE A 163 7.00 -14.31 5.83
N SER A 164 6.20 -14.43 4.76
CA SER A 164 5.10 -15.39 4.71
C SER A 164 5.61 -16.83 4.85
N PHE A 165 6.68 -17.17 4.16
CA PHE A 165 7.34 -18.48 4.31
C PHE A 165 7.85 -18.70 5.74
N TYR A 166 8.52 -17.71 6.35
CA TYR A 166 9.02 -17.81 7.72
C TYR A 166 7.89 -18.08 8.73
N ILE A 167 6.80 -17.31 8.68
CA ILE A 167 5.68 -17.45 9.61
C ILE A 167 4.96 -18.78 9.41
N ASN A 168 4.74 -19.21 8.17
CA ASN A 168 4.00 -20.45 7.89
C ASN A 168 4.78 -21.72 8.28
N ASN A 169 6.12 -21.70 8.26
CA ASN A 169 6.94 -22.88 8.56
C ASN A 169 7.45 -22.91 10.01
N PHE A 170 7.75 -21.76 10.61
CA PHE A 170 8.36 -21.67 11.94
C PHE A 170 7.41 -21.12 13.01
N GLY A 171 6.20 -20.70 12.63
CA GLY A 171 5.31 -19.93 13.49
C GLY A 171 4.33 -20.74 14.34
N ASN A 172 4.81 -21.40 15.40
CA ASN A 172 3.96 -21.78 16.53
C ASN A 172 3.61 -20.57 17.45
N TYR A 173 3.73 -19.33 16.95
CA TYR A 173 3.50 -18.08 17.71
C TYR A 173 2.08 -17.97 18.26
N SER A 174 1.08 -18.49 17.54
CA SER A 174 -0.32 -18.45 17.96
C SER A 174 -0.59 -19.26 19.25
N ARG A 175 0.29 -20.22 19.58
CA ARG A 175 0.11 -21.11 20.74
C ARG A 175 0.68 -20.52 22.05
N PHE A 176 1.66 -19.62 21.97
CA PHE A 176 2.30 -19.00 23.14
C PHE A 176 1.90 -17.54 23.39
N TYR A 177 1.57 -16.79 22.32
CA TYR A 177 1.38 -15.33 22.41
C TYR A 177 0.01 -14.84 21.92
N GLY A 178 -0.88 -15.71 21.46
CA GLY A 178 -2.25 -15.35 21.06
C GLY A 178 -2.33 -14.08 20.20
N SER A 179 -3.17 -13.13 20.60
CA SER A 179 -3.33 -11.82 19.91
C SER A 179 -2.07 -10.94 19.93
N LEU A 180 -1.22 -11.07 20.95
CA LEU A 180 0.04 -10.34 21.09
C LEU A 180 1.07 -10.77 20.02
N GLY A 181 1.06 -12.06 19.67
CA GLY A 181 1.88 -12.60 18.58
C GLY A 181 1.54 -11.98 17.22
N ALA A 182 0.25 -11.78 16.93
CA ALA A 182 -0.20 -11.15 15.68
C ALA A 182 0.30 -9.70 15.54
N VAL A 183 0.28 -8.93 16.62
CA VAL A 183 0.80 -7.54 16.64
C VAL A 183 2.32 -7.54 16.38
N PHE A 184 3.06 -8.42 17.03
CA PHE A 184 4.52 -8.54 16.83
C PHE A 184 4.87 -8.93 15.38
N ILE A 185 4.15 -9.87 14.80
CA ILE A 185 4.31 -10.29 13.40
C ILE A 185 4.07 -9.11 12.46
N LEU A 186 2.97 -8.37 12.66
CA LEU A 186 2.65 -7.19 11.87
C LEU A 186 3.73 -6.10 12.00
N MET A 187 4.17 -5.79 13.22
CA MET A 187 5.20 -4.78 13.46
C MET A 187 6.54 -5.16 12.85
N THR A 188 6.91 -6.44 12.91
CA THR A 188 8.14 -6.94 12.28
C THR A 188 8.07 -6.84 10.77
N TRP A 189 6.92 -7.20 10.17
CA TRP A 189 6.71 -7.06 8.74
C TRP A 189 6.78 -5.58 8.30
N LEU A 190 6.07 -4.69 9.00
CA LEU A 190 6.12 -3.24 8.76
C LEU A 190 7.54 -2.68 8.92
N PHE A 191 8.30 -3.18 9.90
CA PHE A 191 9.70 -2.79 10.10
C PHE A 191 10.57 -3.17 8.90
N LEU A 192 10.50 -4.42 8.43
CA LEU A 192 11.28 -4.88 7.26
C LEU A 192 10.92 -4.10 5.99
N ILE A 193 9.63 -3.86 5.79
CA ILE A 193 9.13 -3.03 4.70
C ILE A 193 9.67 -1.60 4.80
N SER A 194 9.68 -1.00 6.00
CA SER A 194 10.20 0.35 6.20
C SER A 194 11.70 0.44 5.87
N MET A 195 12.48 -0.61 6.18
CA MET A 195 13.91 -0.69 5.86
C MET A 195 14.13 -0.69 4.35
N ILE A 196 13.43 -1.56 3.61
CA ILE A 196 13.49 -1.59 2.14
C ILE A 196 13.11 -0.23 1.55
N PHE A 197 12.04 0.37 2.06
CA PHE A 197 11.56 1.64 1.59
C PHE A 197 12.61 2.75 1.76
N ILE A 198 13.28 2.83 2.92
CA ILE A 198 14.32 3.83 3.16
C ILE A 198 15.57 3.53 2.31
N LEU A 199 15.96 2.26 2.17
CA LEU A 199 17.07 1.88 1.29
C LEU A 199 16.81 2.29 -0.17
N GLY A 200 15.59 2.13 -0.67
CA GLY A 200 15.21 2.62 -2.00
C GLY A 200 15.35 4.13 -2.15
N VAL A 201 15.02 4.89 -1.10
CA VAL A 201 15.22 6.34 -1.07
C VAL A 201 16.71 6.70 -1.11
N GLU A 202 17.54 6.03 -0.32
CA GLU A 202 18.99 6.24 -0.28
C GLU A 202 19.66 5.92 -1.63
N ILE A 203 19.24 4.85 -2.30
CA ILE A 203 19.72 4.51 -3.66
C ILE A 203 19.46 5.68 -4.62
N ASN A 204 18.26 6.27 -4.57
CA ASN A 204 17.94 7.44 -5.39
C ASN A 204 18.78 8.67 -5.01
N CYS A 205 19.02 8.89 -3.72
CA CYS A 205 19.89 9.97 -3.22
C CYS A 205 21.31 9.84 -3.76
N VAL A 206 21.93 8.66 -3.60
CA VAL A 206 23.30 8.39 -4.06
C VAL A 206 23.41 8.54 -5.58
N MET A 207 22.44 8.02 -6.34
CA MET A 207 22.44 8.14 -7.80
C MET A 207 22.35 9.60 -8.27
N SER A 208 21.53 10.41 -7.60
CA SER A 208 21.43 11.86 -7.87
C SER A 208 22.74 12.58 -7.56
N GLN A 209 23.42 12.23 -6.46
CA GLN A 209 24.72 12.80 -6.10
C GLN A 209 25.83 12.44 -7.10
N ILE A 210 25.89 11.18 -7.54
CA ILE A 210 26.86 10.72 -8.54
C ILE A 210 26.68 11.49 -9.84
N LYS A 211 25.43 11.64 -10.31
CA LYS A 211 25.12 12.39 -11.52
C LYS A 211 25.46 13.88 -11.41
N TYR A 212 25.27 14.48 -10.23
CA TYR A 212 25.65 15.87 -9.99
C TYR A 212 27.18 16.05 -10.04
N LYS A 213 27.94 15.13 -9.39
CA LYS A 213 29.41 15.15 -9.45
C LYS A 213 29.95 14.98 -10.86
N SER A 214 29.38 14.08 -11.68
CA SER A 214 29.87 13.86 -13.04
C SER A 214 29.72 15.10 -13.93
N VAL A 215 28.62 15.85 -13.79
CA VAL A 215 28.37 17.07 -14.58
C VAL A 215 29.28 18.22 -14.16
N ASN A 216 29.64 18.32 -12.88
CA ASN A 216 30.49 19.40 -12.36
C ASN A 216 32.00 19.11 -12.43
N ASN A 217 32.42 17.87 -12.63
CA ASN A 217 33.84 17.51 -12.83
C ASN A 217 34.31 17.65 -14.29
N GLU A 218 33.42 18.05 -15.21
CA GLU A 218 33.72 18.31 -16.62
C GLU A 218 34.08 19.80 -16.90
N TYR A 219 34.25 20.62 -15.85
CA TYR A 219 34.72 22.01 -15.91
C TYR A 219 35.83 22.24 -14.88
#